data_AF-A0A7S1WHX7-F1
#
_entry.id   AF-A0A7S1WHX7-F1
#
_cell.length_a   1.000
_cell.length_b   1.000
_cell.length_c   1.000
_cell.angle_alpha   90.00
_cell.angle_beta   90.00
_cell.angle_gamma   90.00
#
_symmetry.space_group_name_H-M   'P 1'
#
loop_
_entity.id
_entity.type
_entity.pdbx_description
1 polymer ?
#
loop_
_entity_poly.entity_id
_entity_poly.type
_entity_poly.pdbx_seq_one_letter_code
_entity_poly.pdbx_strand_id
1 'polypeptide(L)'
;KDDPKLAWAFWHFCHVAYQKTKPHKGYTLVREWASNAPFGAFSFTSNIDGHWETAGWDGERVVEVHGAVRRLQCAVPCCQDVWEAPVDLRLSENSSHRVDGTLPTC
;
A
#
# COMPACT_ATOMS: atom_id res chain seq x y z
N LYS A 1 -12.77 15.91 -0.73
CA LYS A 1 -12.79 16.20 -2.18
C LYS A 1 -12.22 17.58 -2.49
N ASP A 2 -12.20 18.45 -1.48
CA ASP A 2 -12.07 19.90 -1.63
C ASP A 2 -10.60 20.38 -1.65
N ASP A 3 -9.66 19.50 -1.27
CA ASP A 3 -8.23 19.75 -1.40
C ASP A 3 -7.45 18.45 -1.71
N PRO A 4 -7.34 18.08 -3.00
CA PRO A 4 -6.58 16.89 -3.41
C PRO A 4 -5.11 16.95 -3.00
N LYS A 5 -4.50 18.13 -3.02
CA LYS A 5 -3.07 18.28 -2.70
C LYS A 5 -2.78 18.03 -1.22
N LEU A 6 -3.71 18.40 -0.33
CA LEU A 6 -3.61 18.07 1.09
C LEU A 6 -3.78 16.56 1.32
N ALA A 7 -4.80 15.94 0.70
CA ALA A 7 -5.03 14.50 0.82
C ALA A 7 -3.81 13.70 0.31
N TRP A 8 -3.24 14.13 -0.80
CA TRP A 8 -2.04 13.50 -1.37
C TRP A 8 -0.78 13.75 -0.54
N ALA A 9 -0.70 14.79 0.30
CA ALA A 9 0.43 14.92 1.24
C ALA A 9 0.46 13.76 2.22
N PHE A 10 -0.69 13.44 2.82
CA PHE A 10 -0.82 12.28 3.72
C PHE A 10 -0.53 10.96 3.00
N TRP A 11 -1.16 10.72 1.85
CA TRP A 11 -0.98 9.44 1.14
C TRP A 11 0.41 9.28 0.52
N HIS A 12 1.03 10.36 0.05
CA HIS A 12 2.42 10.34 -0.40
C HIS A 12 3.36 9.99 0.76
N PHE A 13 3.15 10.59 1.94
CA PHE A 13 3.90 10.24 3.14
C PHE A 13 3.77 8.74 3.48
N CYS A 14 2.54 8.20 3.53
CA CYS A 14 2.31 6.78 3.76
C CYS A 14 2.97 5.89 2.69
N HIS A 15 2.85 6.24 1.41
CA HIS A 15 3.44 5.50 0.29
C HIS A 15 4.95 5.39 0.41
N VAL A 16 5.62 6.50 0.75
CA VAL A 16 7.07 6.51 0.96
C VAL A 16 7.45 5.77 2.24
N ALA A 17 6.73 6.00 3.34
CA ALA A 17 7.04 5.41 4.64
C ALA A 17 6.91 3.89 4.61
N TYR A 18 5.82 3.35 4.06
CA TYR A 18 5.57 1.91 4.07
C TYR A 18 6.52 1.13 3.16
N GLN A 19 6.93 1.72 2.02
CA GLN A 19 7.97 1.14 1.16
C GLN A 19 9.34 1.10 1.83
N LYS A 20 9.68 2.11 2.64
CA LYS A 20 10.96 2.17 3.37
C LYS A 20 10.97 1.34 4.65
N THR A 21 9.80 1.03 5.19
CA THR A 21 9.68 0.31 6.46
C THR A 21 9.88 -1.17 6.22
N LYS A 22 10.89 -1.74 6.88
CA LYS A 22 11.07 -3.19 6.91
C LYS A 22 9.94 -3.84 7.73
N PRO A 23 9.25 -4.87 7.22
CA PRO A 23 8.29 -5.64 8.02
C PRO A 23 8.92 -6.14 9.32
N HIS A 24 8.20 -6.01 10.44
CA HIS A 24 8.69 -6.54 11.71
C HIS A 24 8.76 -8.08 11.67
N LYS A 25 9.55 -8.66 12.58
CA LYS A 25 9.85 -10.11 12.61
C LYS A 25 8.60 -11.01 12.69
N GLY A 26 7.47 -10.49 13.16
CA GLY A 26 6.23 -11.26 13.28
C GLY A 26 5.72 -11.79 11.94
N TYR A 27 5.81 -11.00 10.87
CA TYR A 27 5.40 -11.43 9.52
C TYR A 27 6.19 -12.67 9.06
N THR A 28 7.50 -12.69 9.33
CA THR A 28 8.37 -13.82 8.99
C THR A 28 8.10 -15.04 9.87
N LEU A 29 7.92 -14.84 11.19
CA LEU A 29 7.64 -15.94 12.12
C LEU A 29 6.34 -16.67 11.76
N VAL A 30 5.27 -15.92 11.47
CA VAL A 30 3.99 -16.52 11.07
C VAL A 30 4.16 -17.29 9.75
N ARG A 31 4.96 -16.77 8.81
CA ARG A 31 5.26 -17.46 7.55
C ARG A 31 5.99 -18.79 7.76
N GLU A 32 6.98 -18.80 8.64
CA GLU A 32 7.76 -20.00 8.99
C GLU A 32 6.87 -21.05 9.65
N TRP A 33 5.99 -20.64 10.57
CA TRP A 33 5.00 -21.55 11.16
C TRP A 33 4.04 -22.09 10.10
N ALA A 34 3.55 -21.23 9.21
CA ALA A 34 2.68 -21.63 8.11
C ALA A 34 3.35 -22.65 7.19
N SER A 35 4.64 -22.48 6.84
CA SER A 35 5.35 -23.42 5.95
C SER A 35 5.47 -24.85 6.51
N ASN A 36 5.32 -25.01 7.83
CA ASN A 36 5.31 -26.32 8.48
C ASN A 36 3.91 -26.91 8.65
N ALA A 37 2.85 -26.15 8.35
CA ALA A 37 1.48 -26.62 8.41
C ALA A 37 1.10 -27.36 7.12
N PRO A 38 0.33 -28.48 7.18
CA PRO A 38 -0.01 -29.29 6.00
C PRO A 38 -0.67 -28.52 4.85
N PHE A 39 -1.38 -27.43 5.14
CA PHE A 39 -2.08 -26.61 4.15
C PHE A 39 -1.52 -25.18 4.04
N GLY A 40 -0.42 -24.88 4.74
CA GLY A 40 0.08 -23.52 4.86
C GLY A 40 -0.84 -22.62 5.68
N ALA A 41 -0.81 -21.33 5.36
CA ALA A 41 -1.73 -20.33 5.91
C ALA A 41 -2.25 -19.41 4.81
N PHE A 42 -3.25 -18.62 5.16
CA PHE A 42 -3.83 -17.55 4.37
C PHE A 42 -3.95 -16.30 5.24
N SER A 43 -3.49 -15.16 4.76
CA SER A 43 -3.63 -13.88 5.44
C SER A 43 -4.86 -13.15 4.91
N PHE A 44 -5.81 -12.88 5.79
CA PHE A 44 -6.90 -11.95 5.52
C PHE A 44 -6.69 -10.73 6.41
N THR A 45 -6.36 -9.59 5.82
CA THR A 45 -5.85 -8.44 6.57
C THR A 45 -6.54 -7.14 6.18
N SER A 46 -6.75 -6.29 7.17
CA SER A 46 -7.18 -4.90 7.02
C SER A 46 -6.02 -3.93 6.85
N ASN A 47 -4.77 -4.41 6.95
CA ASN A 47 -3.57 -3.59 6.75
C ASN A 47 -3.44 -3.21 5.28
N ILE A 48 -2.79 -2.08 5.01
CA ILE A 48 -2.65 -1.48 3.68
C ILE A 48 -1.17 -1.23 3.32
N ASP A 49 -0.25 -1.79 4.09
CA ASP A 49 1.20 -1.51 4.04
C ASP A 49 1.98 -2.39 3.05
N GLY A 50 1.37 -3.49 2.55
CA GLY A 50 2.03 -4.46 1.69
C GLY A 50 3.11 -5.30 2.40
N HIS A 51 3.11 -5.35 3.74
CA HIS A 51 4.17 -5.99 4.51
C HIS A 51 4.13 -7.53 4.47
N TRP A 52 2.97 -8.13 4.22
CA TRP A 52 2.86 -9.57 4.03
C TRP A 52 3.66 -10.04 2.82
N GLU A 53 3.41 -9.45 1.64
CA GLU A 53 4.13 -9.80 0.40
C GLU A 53 5.63 -9.49 0.51
N THR A 54 5.99 -8.30 1.03
CA THR A 54 7.41 -7.93 1.17
C THR A 54 8.16 -8.76 2.22
N ALA A 55 7.46 -9.37 3.17
CA ALA A 55 8.02 -10.39 4.07
C ALA A 55 8.14 -11.79 3.43
N GLY A 56 7.80 -11.92 2.13
CA GLY A 56 7.94 -13.12 1.33
C GLY A 56 6.77 -14.10 1.44
N TRP A 57 5.57 -13.62 1.75
CA TRP A 57 4.34 -14.40 1.58
C TRP A 57 3.96 -14.50 0.10
N ASP A 58 3.30 -15.60 -0.25
CA ASP A 58 2.69 -15.78 -1.57
C ASP A 58 1.46 -14.85 -1.70
N GLY A 59 1.44 -14.00 -2.73
CA GLY A 59 0.36 -13.04 -2.97
C GLY A 59 -0.99 -13.70 -3.21
N GLU A 60 -1.03 -14.94 -3.73
CA GLU A 60 -2.29 -15.69 -3.87
C GLU A 60 -2.86 -16.15 -2.51
N ARG A 61 -2.09 -16.01 -1.44
CA ARG A 61 -2.46 -16.36 -0.06
C ARG A 61 -2.62 -15.14 0.85
N VAL A 62 -2.72 -13.95 0.27
CA VAL A 62 -2.94 -12.69 0.99
C VAL A 62 -4.14 -11.97 0.38
N VAL A 63 -5.10 -11.57 1.24
CA VAL A 63 -6.21 -10.69 0.87
C VAL A 63 -6.15 -9.44 1.72
N GLU A 64 -5.88 -8.32 1.06
CA GLU A 64 -5.89 -6.97 1.64
C GLU A 64 -7.28 -6.34 1.40
N VAL A 65 -8.21 -6.52 2.34
CA VAL A 65 -9.62 -6.14 2.13
C VAL A 65 -9.88 -4.65 2.06
N HIS A 66 -8.94 -3.83 2.54
CA HIS A 66 -9.02 -2.38 2.46
C HIS A 66 -8.19 -1.82 1.29
N GLY A 67 -7.67 -2.68 0.42
CA GLY A 67 -6.71 -2.31 -0.62
C GLY A 67 -5.31 -2.09 -0.06
N ALA A 68 -4.47 -1.39 -0.82
CA ALA A 68 -3.09 -1.13 -0.45
C ALA A 68 -2.67 0.28 -0.86
N VAL A 69 -1.80 0.91 -0.07
CA VAL A 69 -1.27 2.26 -0.38
C VAL A 69 -0.51 2.29 -1.71
N ARG A 70 0.03 1.15 -2.14
CA ARG A 70 0.73 0.98 -3.42
C ARG A 70 -0.21 0.76 -4.61
N ARG A 71 -1.52 0.86 -4.42
CA ARG A 71 -2.52 0.72 -5.47
C ARG A 71 -3.28 2.02 -5.65
N LEU A 72 -3.61 2.35 -6.90
CA LEU A 72 -4.34 3.54 -7.29
C LEU A 72 -5.67 3.15 -7.91
N GLN A 73 -6.67 4.00 -7.67
CA GLN A 73 -7.98 3.91 -8.30
C GLN A 73 -8.51 5.31 -8.59
N CYS A 74 -9.42 5.42 -9.54
CA CYS A 74 -10.02 6.69 -9.91
C CYS A 74 -10.92 7.23 -8.77
N ALA A 75 -10.77 8.51 -8.41
CA ALA A 75 -11.52 9.15 -7.31
C ALA A 75 -12.97 9.54 -7.70
N VAL A 76 -13.29 9.60 -9.00
CA VAL A 76 -14.63 9.88 -9.55
C VAL A 76 -15.32 8.58 -10.02
N PRO A 77 -14.92 7.43 -9.43
CA PRO A 77 -14.98 6.07 -9.99
C PRO A 77 -15.48 5.97 -11.44
N CYS A 78 -14.73 6.51 -12.41
CA CYS A 78 -15.12 6.44 -13.82
C CYS A 78 -15.02 5.01 -14.39
N CYS A 79 -14.20 4.16 -13.77
CA CYS A 79 -14.06 2.73 -14.00
C CYS A 79 -13.84 1.98 -12.69
N GLN A 80 -13.80 0.64 -12.75
CA GLN A 80 -13.49 -0.23 -11.61
C GLN A 80 -12.00 -0.64 -11.56
N ASP A 81 -11.17 -0.01 -12.39
CA ASP A 81 -9.77 -0.41 -12.50
C ASP A 81 -8.98 0.02 -11.26
N VAL A 82 -8.09 -0.87 -10.83
CA VAL A 82 -7.10 -0.64 -9.78
C VAL A 82 -5.73 -0.98 -10.35
N TRP A 83 -4.79 -0.04 -10.27
CA TRP A 83 -3.46 -0.20 -10.86
C TRP A 83 -2.35 0.03 -9.84
N GLU A 84 -1.13 -0.42 -10.16
CA GLU A 84 0.02 -0.21 -9.28
C GLU A 84 0.46 1.26 -9.31
N ALA A 85 0.73 1.83 -8.14
CA ALA A 85 1.33 3.14 -8.00
C ALA A 85 2.81 3.09 -8.43
N PRO A 86 3.32 4.12 -9.14
CA PRO A 86 4.75 4.26 -9.33
C PRO A 86 5.51 4.23 -8.00
N VAL A 87 6.68 3.60 -7.99
CA VAL A 87 7.56 3.57 -6.80
C VAL A 87 7.82 4.98 -6.27
N ASP A 88 8.10 5.91 -7.18
CA ASP A 88 8.21 7.34 -6.90
C ASP A 88 7.08 8.11 -7.57
N LEU A 89 6.22 8.74 -6.75
CA LEU A 89 5.11 9.58 -7.20
C LEU A 89 5.57 10.97 -7.69
N ARG A 90 6.84 11.35 -7.49
CA ARG A 90 7.39 12.66 -7.83
C ARG A 90 6.62 13.82 -7.20
N LEU A 91 6.19 13.61 -5.96
CA LEU A 91 5.52 14.59 -5.13
C LEU A 91 6.47 15.08 -4.04
N SER A 92 6.31 16.32 -3.61
CA SER A 92 7.03 16.88 -2.47
C SER A 92 6.09 17.72 -1.62
N GLU A 93 6.08 17.51 -0.30
CA GLU A 93 5.28 18.33 0.61
C GLU A 93 5.90 19.72 0.78
N ASN A 94 5.07 20.76 0.71
CA ASN A 94 5.46 22.15 0.92
C ASN A 94 5.09 22.66 2.32
N SER A 95 5.46 23.90 2.63
CA SER A 95 5.26 24.52 3.95
C SER A 95 3.79 24.69 4.37
N SER A 96 2.84 24.49 3.45
CA SER A 96 1.40 24.54 3.72
C SER A 96 0.78 23.13 3.81
N HIS A 97 1.59 22.09 4.02
CA HIS A 97 1.17 20.69 4.12
C HIS A 97 0.43 20.15 2.90
N ARG A 98 0.80 20.64 1.71
CA ARG A 98 0.26 20.21 0.41
C ARG A 98 1.38 19.69 -0.46
N VAL A 99 1.06 18.79 -1.39
CA VAL A 99 2.05 18.35 -2.37
C VAL A 99 2.18 19.33 -3.54
N ASP A 100 3.43 19.53 -3.95
CA ASP A 100 3.79 20.01 -5.27
C ASP A 100 4.14 18.83 -6.18
N GLY A 101 3.92 18.99 -7.49
CA GLY A 101 4.00 17.93 -8.49
C GLY A 101 2.65 17.63 -9.16
N THR A 102 2.68 16.71 -10.12
CA THR A 102 1.49 16.28 -10.87
C THR A 102 0.83 15.11 -10.13
N LEU A 103 -0.43 15.29 -9.71
CA LEU A 103 -1.18 14.23 -9.05
C LEU A 103 -1.49 13.10 -10.03
N PRO A 104 -1.53 11.83 -9.57
CA PRO A 104 -1.92 10.71 -10.42
C PRO A 104 -3.34 10.88 -10.99
N THR A 105 -3.51 10.46 -12.24
CA THR A 105 -4.78 10.53 -12.96
C THR A 105 -5.17 9.15 -13.51
N CYS A 106 -6.47 8.85 -13.43
CA CYS A 106 -7.20 8.12 -14.46
C CYS A 106 -7.50 9.12 -15.60
#